data_AF-A0A349DWN3-F1
#
_entry.id   AF-A0A349DWN3-F1
#
_cell.length_a   1.000
_cell.length_b   1.000
_cell.length_c   1.000
_cell.angle_alpha   90.00
_cell.angle_beta   90.00
_cell.angle_gamma   90.00
#
_symmetry.space_group_name_H-M   'P 1'
#
loop_
_entity.id
_entity.type
_entity.pdbx_description
1 polymer ?
#
loop_
_entity_poly.entity_id
_entity_poly.type
_entity_poly.pdbx_seq_one_letter_code
_entity_poly.pdbx_strand_id
1 'polypeptide(L)'
;MFGFFKKKKKVSVIDEKLKEILTPAIFPNGMQDIEAGADMLLYIIKNALERDLAKSMFASSLIIATNQEPFNLEKLKEHINLYELPVFNEVQFKNLYNYLHTILTVKMLFKEAPLDVKRVKDLDTTQQELHYKTGNYNTKYVISEDEMPDWAWDAPQVLADLVLTGIANNDQAGHYDEIPEGTGKFGWEVTNPIPVNGIPANDMYLSQLVTEDGKTITWQRKGSFSSENIGGMIDKYEIFSGRKKSLGFLYISPYHKKLSTKAPEGFRFR
;
A
#
# COMPACT_ATOMS: atom_id res chain seq x y z
N MET A 1 -13.35 43.09 31.82
CA MET A 1 -13.55 42.82 30.38
C MET A 1 -12.16 42.72 29.75
N PHE A 2 -11.57 41.52 29.71
CA PHE A 2 -10.23 41.30 29.12
C PHE A 2 -10.38 40.67 27.75
N GLY A 3 -10.08 41.44 26.69
CA GLY A 3 -10.09 40.98 25.31
C GLY A 3 -8.90 40.08 25.03
N PHE A 4 -9.17 38.81 24.74
CA PHE A 4 -8.19 37.88 24.20
C PHE A 4 -7.80 38.31 22.77
N PHE A 5 -6.63 38.90 22.60
CA PHE A 5 -5.99 39.01 21.30
C PHE A 5 -5.56 37.61 20.84
N LYS A 6 -6.37 36.96 20.00
CA LYS A 6 -5.91 35.84 19.17
C LYS A 6 -4.88 36.38 18.19
N LYS A 7 -3.58 36.14 18.43
CA LYS A 7 -2.53 36.35 17.43
C LYS A 7 -2.92 35.56 16.17
N LYS A 8 -3.18 36.26 15.05
CA LYS A 8 -3.31 35.61 13.74
C LYS A 8 -2.00 34.89 13.44
N LYS A 9 -2.06 33.57 13.22
CA LYS A 9 -0.92 32.74 12.83
C LYS A 9 -0.39 33.30 11.49
N LYS A 10 0.85 33.76 11.45
CA LYS A 10 1.50 34.27 10.23
C LYS A 10 1.60 33.10 9.25
N VAL A 11 0.96 33.20 8.09
CA VAL A 11 1.03 32.17 7.04
C VAL A 11 2.46 32.12 6.51
N SER A 12 3.05 30.93 6.39
CA SER A 12 4.41 30.78 5.86
C SER A 12 4.42 31.04 4.36
N VAL A 13 5.45 31.74 3.85
CA VAL A 13 5.68 31.93 2.41
C VAL A 13 5.82 30.57 1.70
N ILE A 14 6.33 29.56 2.40
CA ILE A 14 6.45 28.21 1.88
C ILE A 14 5.08 27.55 1.74
N ASP A 15 4.13 27.80 2.65
CA ASP A 15 2.76 27.29 2.53
C ASP A 15 2.04 27.86 1.30
N GLU A 16 2.32 29.12 0.93
CA GLU A 16 1.75 29.71 -0.28
C GLU A 16 2.29 29.03 -1.53
N LYS A 17 3.62 28.82 -1.61
CA LYS A 17 4.24 28.10 -2.73
C LYS A 17 3.79 26.65 -2.84
N LEU A 18 3.61 25.96 -1.72
CA LEU A 18 3.17 24.56 -1.71
C LEU A 18 1.74 24.40 -2.24
N LYS A 19 0.86 25.39 -2.01
CA LYS A 19 -0.50 25.36 -2.55
C LYS A 19 -0.53 25.35 -4.08
N GLU A 20 0.49 25.91 -4.74
CA GLU A 20 0.58 25.95 -6.20
C GLU A 20 0.84 24.56 -6.81
N ILE A 21 1.42 23.62 -6.04
CA ILE A 21 1.76 22.26 -6.50
C ILE A 21 0.81 21.18 -5.94
N LEU A 22 -0.18 21.58 -5.13
CA LEU A 22 -1.18 20.65 -4.60
C LEU A 22 -2.11 20.17 -5.72
N THR A 23 -2.17 18.85 -5.88
CA THR A 23 -3.16 18.22 -6.74
C THR A 23 -4.05 17.29 -5.91
N PRO A 24 -5.39 17.32 -6.07
CA PRO A 24 -6.28 16.40 -5.34
C PRO A 24 -5.98 14.92 -5.62
N ALA A 25 -5.35 14.64 -6.78
CA ALA A 25 -4.90 13.31 -7.13
C ALA A 25 -3.81 12.79 -6.18
N ILE A 26 -2.93 13.64 -5.65
CA ILE A 26 -1.81 13.25 -4.76
C ILE A 26 -2.13 13.60 -3.30
N PHE A 27 -2.72 14.77 -3.07
CA PHE A 27 -3.03 15.36 -1.77
C PHE A 27 -4.53 15.68 -1.68
N PRO A 28 -5.41 14.68 -1.52
CA PRO A 28 -6.86 14.90 -1.46
C PRO A 28 -7.31 15.80 -0.30
N ASN A 29 -6.54 15.87 0.79
CA ASN A 29 -6.77 16.75 1.94
C ASN A 29 -5.89 18.03 1.90
N GLY A 30 -5.22 18.27 0.76
CA GLY A 30 -4.38 19.44 0.54
C GLY A 30 -3.24 19.55 1.56
N MET A 31 -3.10 20.72 2.20
CA MET A 31 -2.02 20.98 3.15
C MET A 31 -2.01 20.03 4.35
N GLN A 32 -3.14 19.43 4.74
CA GLN A 32 -3.16 18.50 5.88
C GLN A 32 -2.34 17.22 5.59
N ASP A 33 -2.36 16.75 4.33
CA ASP A 33 -1.54 15.62 3.90
C ASP A 33 -0.05 15.99 3.94
N ILE A 34 0.30 17.21 3.51
CA ILE A 34 1.68 17.72 3.59
C ILE A 34 2.15 17.83 5.03
N GLU A 35 1.32 18.34 5.93
CA GLU A 35 1.64 18.50 7.34
C GLU A 35 1.88 17.14 8.01
N ALA A 36 1.01 16.15 7.75
CA ALA A 36 1.17 14.80 8.27
C ALA A 36 2.45 14.12 7.77
N GLY A 37 2.74 14.25 6.47
CA GLY A 37 3.97 13.71 5.88
C GLY A 37 5.24 14.44 6.27
N ALA A 38 5.14 15.72 6.64
CA ALA A 38 6.25 16.45 7.23
C ALA A 38 6.53 16.00 8.67
N ASP A 39 5.50 15.71 9.47
CA ASP A 39 5.65 15.22 10.85
C ASP A 39 6.31 13.83 10.89
N MET A 40 5.72 12.86 10.17
CA MET A 40 6.40 12.10 9.13
C MET A 40 7.94 12.06 9.07
N LEU A 41 8.40 12.79 8.06
CA LEU A 41 9.78 13.00 7.73
C LEU A 41 10.59 13.48 8.94
N LEU A 42 10.13 14.52 9.64
CA LEU A 42 10.82 15.09 10.80
C LEU A 42 11.12 14.02 11.85
N TYR A 43 10.17 13.13 12.13
CA TYR A 43 10.41 12.03 13.04
C TYR A 43 11.53 11.11 12.55
N ILE A 44 11.51 10.68 11.28
CA ILE A 44 12.54 9.82 10.66
C ILE A 44 13.94 10.45 10.79
N ILE A 45 14.04 11.75 10.57
CA ILE A 45 15.30 12.50 10.63
C ILE A 45 15.60 13.10 12.01
N LYS A 46 14.92 12.64 13.07
CA LYS A 46 15.15 13.11 14.46
C LYS A 46 15.02 14.63 14.64
N ASN A 47 14.08 15.25 13.93
CA ASN A 47 13.83 16.70 13.89
C ASN A 47 15.06 17.52 13.45
N ALA A 48 15.93 16.95 12.61
CA ALA A 48 17.14 17.63 12.12
C ALA A 48 16.89 18.72 11.06
N LEU A 49 15.63 18.94 10.64
CA LEU A 49 15.26 19.99 9.69
C LEU A 49 14.22 20.94 10.29
N GLU A 50 14.24 22.17 9.77
CA GLU A 50 13.15 23.11 9.94
C GLU A 50 11.87 22.61 9.27
N ARG A 51 10.74 22.89 9.91
CA ARG A 51 9.44 22.30 9.49
C ARG A 51 9.02 22.70 8.09
N ASP A 52 9.28 23.93 7.66
CA ASP A 52 8.93 24.36 6.31
C ASP A 52 9.75 23.67 5.22
N LEU A 53 11.01 23.35 5.51
CA LEU A 53 11.87 22.57 4.63
C LEU A 53 11.41 21.12 4.57
N ALA A 54 11.04 20.53 5.71
CA ALA A 54 10.46 19.19 5.75
C ALA A 54 9.15 19.09 4.94
N LYS A 55 8.27 20.10 5.00
CA LYS A 55 7.06 20.16 4.15
C LYS A 55 7.39 20.16 2.67
N SER A 56 8.35 20.99 2.27
CA SER A 56 8.78 21.08 0.86
C SER A 56 9.42 19.79 0.37
N MET A 57 10.27 19.17 1.20
CA MET A 57 10.93 17.91 0.90
C MET A 57 9.96 16.73 0.82
N PHE A 58 9.02 16.64 1.75
CA PHE A 58 7.98 15.60 1.71
C PHE A 58 7.11 15.75 0.45
N ALA A 59 6.60 16.96 0.18
CA ALA A 59 5.70 17.19 -0.93
C ALA A 59 6.35 16.85 -2.28
N SER A 60 7.59 17.30 -2.51
CA SER A 60 8.33 17.01 -3.73
C SER A 60 8.67 15.52 -3.87
N SER A 61 9.05 14.87 -2.77
CA SER A 61 9.38 13.43 -2.77
C SER A 61 8.15 12.58 -3.10
N LEU A 62 6.97 12.91 -2.57
CA LEU A 62 5.74 12.19 -2.89
C LEU A 62 5.28 12.44 -4.34
N ILE A 63 5.48 13.65 -4.88
CA ILE A 63 5.21 13.95 -6.28
C ILE A 63 6.08 13.10 -7.20
N ILE A 64 7.38 13.01 -6.92
CA ILE A 64 8.30 12.18 -7.71
C ILE A 64 7.94 10.71 -7.56
N ALA A 65 7.68 10.24 -6.34
CA ALA A 65 7.26 8.86 -6.09
C ALA A 65 5.97 8.48 -6.84
N THR A 66 5.06 9.45 -7.03
CA THR A 66 3.80 9.21 -7.76
C THR A 66 3.98 9.25 -9.28
N ASN A 67 4.88 10.09 -9.79
CA ASN A 67 4.96 10.39 -11.22
C ASN A 67 6.12 9.69 -11.95
N GLN A 68 7.11 9.17 -11.22
CA GLN A 68 8.22 8.44 -11.82
C GLN A 68 8.05 6.93 -11.65
N GLU A 69 8.00 6.23 -12.78
CA GLU A 69 7.94 4.77 -12.85
C GLU A 69 9.23 4.25 -13.54
N PRO A 70 10.00 3.33 -12.93
CA PRO A 70 9.88 2.85 -11.54
C PRO A 70 10.44 3.89 -10.54
N PHE A 71 9.77 4.11 -9.42
CA PHE A 71 10.34 4.82 -8.27
C PHE A 71 11.10 3.81 -7.39
N ASN A 72 12.34 4.15 -6.99
CA ASN A 72 13.19 3.27 -6.19
C ASN A 72 14.06 4.09 -5.22
N LEU A 73 14.77 3.39 -4.32
CA LEU A 73 15.59 4.03 -3.28
C LEU A 73 16.66 4.97 -3.83
N GLU A 74 17.34 4.57 -4.92
CA GLU A 74 18.40 5.39 -5.52
C GLU A 74 17.85 6.69 -6.13
N LYS A 75 16.69 6.64 -6.78
CA LYS A 75 16.00 7.85 -7.26
C LYS A 75 15.58 8.77 -6.12
N LEU A 76 15.13 8.21 -4.98
CA LEU A 76 14.85 9.02 -3.81
C LEU A 76 16.14 9.70 -3.30
N LYS A 77 17.26 8.97 -3.23
CA LYS A 77 18.55 9.54 -2.82
C LYS A 77 18.98 10.66 -3.75
N GLU A 78 18.92 10.45 -5.07
CA GLU A 78 19.21 11.48 -6.08
C GLU A 78 18.38 12.74 -5.86
N HIS A 79 17.06 12.59 -5.68
CA HIS A 79 16.14 13.70 -5.41
C HIS A 79 16.50 14.45 -4.11
N ILE A 80 16.69 13.73 -3.01
CA ILE A 80 17.00 14.34 -1.71
C ILE A 80 18.37 15.02 -1.72
N ASN A 81 19.35 14.48 -2.47
CA ASN A 81 20.67 15.07 -2.60
C ASN A 81 20.65 16.45 -3.30
N LEU A 82 19.59 16.77 -4.07
CA LEU A 82 19.40 18.11 -4.64
C LEU A 82 19.23 19.20 -3.57
N TYR A 83 18.89 18.84 -2.34
CA TYR A 83 18.79 19.77 -1.23
C TYR A 83 20.18 20.10 -0.62
N GLU A 84 21.23 19.34 -0.96
CA GLU A 84 22.60 19.51 -0.45
C GLU A 84 22.71 19.48 1.09
N LEU A 85 21.90 18.62 1.74
CA LEU A 85 21.81 18.53 3.20
C LEU A 85 22.44 17.22 3.72
N PRO A 86 23.40 17.26 4.66
CA PRO A 86 24.02 16.07 5.24
C PRO A 86 23.14 15.43 6.34
N VAL A 87 21.83 15.34 6.11
CA VAL A 87 20.84 15.04 7.16
C VAL A 87 20.42 13.56 7.18
N PHE A 88 20.59 12.85 6.06
CA PHE A 88 20.15 11.47 5.93
C PHE A 88 21.33 10.49 5.99
N ASN A 89 21.20 9.48 6.83
CA ASN A 89 21.95 8.23 6.73
C ASN A 89 21.16 7.17 5.93
N GLU A 90 21.79 6.04 5.60
CA GLU A 90 21.16 4.95 4.83
C GLU A 90 19.85 4.44 5.44
N VAL A 91 19.78 4.33 6.77
CA VAL A 91 18.55 3.89 7.46
C VAL A 91 17.43 4.92 7.28
N GLN A 92 17.74 6.21 7.38
CA GLN A 92 16.77 7.28 7.20
C GLN A 92 16.27 7.36 5.75
N PHE A 93 17.14 7.12 4.77
CA PHE A 93 16.73 6.99 3.37
C PHE A 93 15.76 5.82 3.19
N LYS A 94 16.10 4.65 3.71
CA LYS A 94 15.23 3.46 3.66
C LYS A 94 13.88 3.70 4.34
N ASN A 95 13.87 4.36 5.50
CA ASN A 95 12.63 4.64 6.23
C ASN A 95 11.75 5.67 5.50
N LEU A 96 12.32 6.72 4.90
CA LEU A 96 11.56 7.67 4.09
C LEU A 96 10.99 7.00 2.84
N TYR A 97 11.81 6.17 2.16
CA TYR A 97 11.38 5.38 1.02
C TYR A 97 10.19 4.48 1.37
N ASN A 98 10.31 3.69 2.45
CA ASN A 98 9.24 2.81 2.93
C ASN A 98 7.96 3.59 3.27
N TYR A 99 8.08 4.77 3.87
CA TYR A 99 6.94 5.63 4.17
C TYR A 99 6.23 6.15 2.90
N LEU A 100 6.97 6.64 1.91
CA LEU A 100 6.41 7.09 0.63
C LEU A 100 5.70 5.95 -0.10
N HIS A 101 6.32 4.77 -0.15
CA HIS A 101 5.70 3.58 -0.73
C HIS A 101 4.45 3.12 0.02
N THR A 102 4.44 3.25 1.35
CA THR A 102 3.25 2.98 2.16
C THR A 102 2.09 3.86 1.71
N ILE A 103 2.32 5.17 1.56
CA ILE A 103 1.29 6.11 1.08
C ILE A 103 0.74 5.67 -0.28
N LEU A 104 1.62 5.34 -1.24
CA LEU A 104 1.20 4.89 -2.57
C LEU A 104 0.37 3.60 -2.49
N THR A 105 0.79 2.66 -1.64
CA THR A 105 0.14 1.35 -1.45
C THR A 105 -1.25 1.50 -0.86
N VAL A 106 -1.39 2.22 0.25
CA VAL A 106 -2.70 2.35 0.93
C VAL A 106 -3.68 3.17 0.08
N LYS A 107 -3.17 4.15 -0.68
CA LYS A 107 -3.97 4.88 -1.66
C LYS A 107 -4.47 3.96 -2.77
N MET A 108 -3.61 3.08 -3.29
CA MET A 108 -3.98 2.13 -4.33
C MET A 108 -5.06 1.15 -3.84
N LEU A 109 -4.82 0.52 -2.69
CA LEU A 109 -5.61 -0.60 -2.17
C LEU A 109 -6.85 -0.15 -1.39
N PHE A 110 -6.69 0.84 -0.51
CA PHE A 110 -7.72 1.27 0.45
C PHE A 110 -8.33 2.62 0.13
N LYS A 111 -7.81 3.33 -0.89
CA LYS A 111 -8.21 4.72 -1.22
C LYS A 111 -7.97 5.70 -0.06
N GLU A 112 -7.01 5.38 0.80
CA GLU A 112 -6.58 6.23 1.90
C GLU A 112 -5.61 7.34 1.42
N ALA A 113 -5.62 8.47 2.13
CA ALA A 113 -4.77 9.62 1.85
C ALA A 113 -3.48 9.60 2.70
N PRO A 114 -2.47 10.45 2.39
CA PRO A 114 -1.28 10.55 3.23
C PRO A 114 -1.57 10.83 4.71
N LEU A 115 -2.58 11.66 5.02
CA LEU A 115 -3.02 11.95 6.38
C LEU A 115 -3.51 10.70 7.16
N ASP A 116 -3.99 9.68 6.46
CA ASP A 116 -4.50 8.45 7.07
C ASP A 116 -3.39 7.47 7.46
N VAL A 117 -2.18 7.63 6.91
CA VAL A 117 -1.00 6.83 7.24
C VAL A 117 -0.41 7.34 8.55
N LYS A 118 -0.77 6.66 9.64
CA LYS A 118 -0.32 7.00 10.99
C LYS A 118 0.77 6.06 11.48
N ARG A 119 1.79 6.65 12.08
CA ARG A 119 2.83 5.95 12.85
C ARG A 119 2.21 5.23 14.05
N VAL A 120 2.67 4.00 14.32
CA VAL A 120 2.45 3.37 15.63
C VAL A 120 3.39 4.02 16.63
N LYS A 121 2.85 4.53 17.73
CA LYS A 121 3.67 5.15 18.78
C LYS A 121 4.58 4.10 19.41
N ASP A 122 5.85 4.46 19.60
CA ASP A 122 6.78 3.60 20.36
C ASP A 122 6.30 3.51 21.80
N LEU A 123 6.43 2.33 22.39
CA LEU A 123 6.04 2.09 23.78
C LEU A 123 7.07 2.67 24.75
N ASP A 124 8.34 2.70 24.35
CA ASP A 124 9.45 3.18 25.15
C ASP A 124 10.61 3.74 24.30
N THR A 125 11.62 4.30 24.97
CA THR A 125 12.82 4.87 24.35
C THR A 125 13.70 3.84 23.65
N THR A 126 13.64 2.57 24.05
CA THR A 126 14.42 1.48 23.43
C THR A 126 13.86 1.16 22.05
N GLN A 127 12.54 1.07 21.92
CA GLN A 127 11.87 0.90 20.63
C GLN A 127 12.09 2.12 19.73
N GLN A 128 12.05 3.31 20.30
CA GLN A 128 12.37 4.55 19.57
C GLN A 128 13.82 4.53 19.05
N GLU A 129 14.79 4.09 19.85
CA GLU A 129 16.19 3.95 19.40
C GLU A 129 16.36 2.87 18.33
N LEU A 130 15.67 1.74 18.48
CA LEU A 130 15.70 0.65 17.50
C LEU A 130 15.19 1.12 16.15
N HIS A 131 14.12 1.92 16.14
CA HIS A 131 13.56 2.55 14.94
C HIS A 131 14.58 3.42 14.19
N TYR A 132 15.46 4.10 14.92
CA TYR A 132 16.52 4.91 14.31
C TYR A 132 17.74 4.11 13.85
N LYS A 133 17.86 2.85 14.30
CA LYS A 133 18.97 1.95 13.99
C LYS A 133 18.59 0.90 12.94
N THR A 134 17.31 0.70 12.68
CA THR A 134 16.78 -0.35 11.79
C THR A 134 15.93 0.25 10.68
N GLY A 135 15.90 -0.41 9.52
CA GLY A 135 15.04 -0.02 8.40
C GLY A 135 13.55 -0.38 8.58
N ASN A 136 13.10 -0.58 9.82
CA ASN A 136 11.75 -0.99 10.17
C ASN A 136 10.95 0.21 10.65
N TYR A 137 9.98 0.62 9.84
CA TYR A 137 9.09 1.73 10.11
C TYR A 137 7.66 1.21 10.36
N ASN A 138 7.26 1.11 11.63
CA ASN A 138 5.94 0.62 12.01
C ASN A 138 4.88 1.73 11.84
N THR A 139 4.04 1.58 10.83
CA THR A 139 2.75 2.29 10.74
C THR A 139 1.67 1.44 11.38
N LYS A 140 0.40 1.85 11.36
CA LYS A 140 -0.75 0.99 11.75
C LYS A 140 -0.83 -0.37 10.99
N TYR A 141 0.14 -0.66 10.14
CA TYR A 141 0.38 -1.89 9.40
C TYR A 141 1.81 -2.37 9.76
N VAL A 142 1.93 -3.56 10.36
CA VAL A 142 3.18 -4.21 10.83
C VAL A 142 3.05 -5.72 10.56
N ILE A 143 4.12 -6.49 10.23
CA ILE A 143 4.49 -7.83 10.80
C ILE A 143 5.62 -8.59 10.03
N SER A 144 6.23 -9.57 10.73
CA SER A 144 7.53 -10.28 10.63
C SER A 144 7.89 -11.11 9.37
N GLU A 145 9.21 -11.33 9.20
CA GLU A 145 9.94 -11.89 8.03
C GLU A 145 9.76 -13.40 7.73
N ASP A 146 9.24 -14.21 8.65
CA ASP A 146 9.47 -15.68 8.62
C ASP A 146 8.63 -16.49 7.61
N GLU A 147 7.70 -15.87 6.87
CA GLU A 147 6.88 -16.52 5.82
C GLU A 147 6.72 -15.65 4.56
N MET A 148 7.75 -14.88 4.17
CA MET A 148 7.67 -13.95 3.02
C MET A 148 7.51 -14.66 1.65
N PRO A 149 6.43 -14.41 0.89
CA PRO A 149 6.33 -14.81 -0.51
C PRO A 149 7.39 -14.13 -1.38
N ASP A 150 7.75 -14.72 -2.53
CA ASP A 150 8.78 -14.17 -3.43
C ASP A 150 8.51 -12.70 -3.84
N TRP A 151 7.23 -12.33 -4.03
CA TRP A 151 6.85 -10.96 -4.36
C TRP A 151 7.02 -9.98 -3.19
N ALA A 152 7.06 -10.46 -1.94
CA ALA A 152 7.12 -9.61 -0.75
C ALA A 152 8.50 -8.98 -0.52
N TRP A 153 9.57 -9.54 -1.10
CA TRP A 153 10.91 -8.97 -1.06
C TRP A 153 11.01 -7.61 -1.77
N ASP A 154 10.26 -7.47 -2.86
CA ASP A 154 10.20 -6.25 -3.66
C ASP A 154 8.97 -5.39 -3.33
N ALA A 155 8.09 -5.86 -2.43
CA ALA A 155 6.90 -5.15 -2.03
C ALA A 155 7.18 -4.10 -0.96
N PRO A 156 6.40 -3.01 -0.93
CA PRO A 156 6.37 -2.11 0.22
C PRO A 156 6.12 -2.89 1.51
N GLN A 157 6.88 -2.60 2.56
CA GLN A 157 6.80 -3.35 3.82
C GLN A 157 5.37 -3.39 4.37
N VAL A 158 4.61 -2.29 4.27
CA VAL A 158 3.18 -2.27 4.66
C VAL A 158 2.29 -3.20 3.84
N LEU A 159 2.58 -3.40 2.56
CA LEU A 159 1.85 -4.38 1.74
C LEU A 159 2.18 -5.81 2.17
N ALA A 160 3.46 -6.09 2.38
CA ALA A 160 3.92 -7.37 2.91
C ALA A 160 3.24 -7.63 4.27
N ASP A 161 3.32 -6.68 5.20
CA ASP A 161 2.72 -6.71 6.54
C ASP A 161 1.22 -7.01 6.49
N LEU A 162 0.47 -6.27 5.68
CA LEU A 162 -0.97 -6.45 5.53
C LEU A 162 -1.32 -7.86 5.07
N VAL A 163 -0.61 -8.34 4.05
CA VAL A 163 -0.88 -9.64 3.46
C VAL A 163 -0.46 -10.75 4.41
N LEU A 164 0.73 -10.68 5.00
CA LEU A 164 1.25 -11.66 5.95
C LEU A 164 0.36 -11.75 7.19
N THR A 165 -0.08 -10.61 7.73
CA THR A 165 -1.05 -10.57 8.83
C THR A 165 -2.37 -11.20 8.44
N GLY A 166 -2.85 -10.93 7.22
CA GLY A 166 -4.08 -11.53 6.71
C GLY A 166 -3.96 -13.04 6.56
N ILE A 167 -2.83 -13.55 6.05
CA ILE A 167 -2.53 -14.98 5.94
C ILE A 167 -2.43 -15.62 7.32
N ALA A 168 -1.68 -15.01 8.25
CA ALA A 168 -1.46 -15.54 9.59
C ALA A 168 -2.74 -15.59 10.46
N ASN A 169 -3.64 -14.62 10.30
CA ASN A 169 -4.91 -14.57 11.02
C ASN A 169 -6.03 -15.37 10.34
N ASN A 170 -5.79 -15.96 9.17
CA ASN A 170 -6.76 -16.78 8.48
C ASN A 170 -6.53 -18.25 8.85
N ASP A 171 -7.36 -18.78 9.77
CA ASP A 171 -7.28 -20.19 10.21
C ASP A 171 -7.41 -21.20 9.04
N GLN A 172 -8.01 -20.77 7.93
CA GLN A 172 -8.12 -21.59 6.73
C GLN A 172 -6.83 -21.57 5.90
N ALA A 173 -5.93 -20.60 6.04
CA ALA A 173 -4.77 -20.40 5.16
C ALA A 173 -3.91 -21.67 5.00
N GLY A 174 -3.90 -22.22 3.78
CA GLY A 174 -3.18 -23.46 3.47
C GLY A 174 -2.65 -23.52 2.04
N HIS A 175 -2.08 -24.68 1.69
CA HIS A 175 -1.45 -24.94 0.39
C HIS A 175 -2.37 -25.74 -0.55
N TYR A 176 -3.55 -25.23 -0.83
CA TYR A 176 -4.56 -25.90 -1.65
C TYR A 176 -4.98 -25.02 -2.83
N ASP A 177 -5.53 -25.63 -3.88
CA ASP A 177 -6.05 -24.92 -5.04
C ASP A 177 -7.51 -24.45 -4.86
N GLU A 178 -8.21 -25.05 -3.90
CA GLU A 178 -9.57 -24.72 -3.48
C GLU A 178 -9.62 -24.71 -1.96
N ILE A 179 -10.30 -23.72 -1.40
CA ILE A 179 -10.51 -23.62 0.05
C ILE A 179 -11.41 -24.80 0.48
N PRO A 180 -11.01 -25.66 1.43
CA PRO A 180 -11.79 -26.83 1.83
C PRO A 180 -13.23 -26.52 2.23
N GLU A 181 -13.45 -25.36 2.85
CA GLU A 181 -14.75 -24.84 3.29
C GLU A 181 -15.53 -24.14 2.17
N GLY A 182 -14.96 -24.01 0.98
CA GLY A 182 -15.57 -23.39 -0.19
C GLY A 182 -16.81 -24.16 -0.68
N THR A 183 -17.88 -23.43 -0.99
CA THR A 183 -19.15 -24.01 -1.49
C THR A 183 -19.67 -23.26 -2.71
N GLY A 184 -20.23 -23.98 -3.69
CA GLY A 184 -20.67 -23.41 -4.96
C GLY A 184 -19.58 -23.45 -6.04
N LYS A 185 -19.75 -22.68 -7.12
CA LYS A 185 -18.84 -22.68 -8.26
C LYS A 185 -17.51 -21.99 -7.96
N PHE A 186 -16.41 -22.75 -8.06
CA PHE A 186 -15.05 -22.26 -7.86
C PHE A 186 -14.76 -21.00 -8.68
N GLY A 187 -14.32 -19.95 -7.99
CA GLY A 187 -13.99 -18.64 -8.54
C GLY A 187 -15.21 -17.78 -8.92
N TRP A 188 -16.37 -18.35 -9.19
CA TRP A 188 -17.57 -17.64 -9.65
C TRP A 188 -18.51 -17.20 -8.53
N GLU A 189 -18.37 -17.79 -7.35
CA GLU A 189 -19.20 -17.48 -6.19
C GLU A 189 -18.33 -17.01 -5.03
N VAL A 190 -18.84 -16.03 -4.28
CA VAL A 190 -18.15 -15.47 -3.10
C VAL A 190 -17.94 -16.53 -2.01
N THR A 191 -18.75 -17.58 -2.00
CA THR A 191 -18.65 -18.72 -1.08
C THR A 191 -17.61 -19.75 -1.53
N ASN A 192 -17.04 -19.66 -2.74
CA ASN A 192 -15.95 -20.53 -3.21
C ASN A 192 -14.92 -19.73 -4.05
N PRO A 193 -14.23 -18.76 -3.42
CA PRO A 193 -13.28 -17.91 -4.12
C PRO A 193 -11.97 -18.65 -4.43
N ILE A 194 -11.19 -18.10 -5.36
CA ILE A 194 -9.86 -18.62 -5.71
C ILE A 194 -8.87 -18.24 -4.59
N PRO A 195 -8.21 -19.20 -3.93
CA PRO A 195 -7.17 -18.88 -2.95
C PRO A 195 -5.87 -18.47 -3.67
N VAL A 196 -5.29 -17.35 -3.28
CA VAL A 196 -3.98 -16.90 -3.75
C VAL A 196 -3.09 -16.41 -2.62
N ASN A 197 -1.78 -16.39 -2.86
CA ASN A 197 -0.78 -15.95 -1.89
C ASN A 197 -0.50 -14.45 -2.01
N GLY A 198 -1.43 -13.66 -1.47
CA GLY A 198 -1.31 -12.21 -1.35
C GLY A 198 -2.08 -11.41 -2.37
N ILE A 199 -2.33 -10.13 -2.05
CA ILE A 199 -3.08 -9.20 -2.91
C ILE A 199 -2.42 -9.06 -4.29
N PRO A 200 -1.08 -8.94 -4.42
CA PRO A 200 -0.42 -8.93 -5.73
C PRO A 200 -0.64 -10.20 -6.54
N ALA A 201 -0.83 -11.35 -5.86
CA ALA A 201 -1.08 -12.62 -6.52
C ALA A 201 -2.45 -12.68 -7.21
N ASN A 202 -3.38 -11.77 -6.92
CA ASN A 202 -4.63 -11.62 -7.67
C ASN A 202 -4.35 -11.35 -9.15
N ASP A 203 -3.51 -10.35 -9.44
CA ASP A 203 -3.17 -9.98 -10.81
C ASP A 203 -2.27 -11.04 -11.48
N MET A 204 -1.38 -11.69 -10.71
CA MET A 204 -0.59 -12.82 -11.20
C MET A 204 -1.49 -13.97 -11.65
N TYR A 205 -2.51 -14.32 -10.88
CA TYR A 205 -3.47 -15.35 -11.23
C TYR A 205 -4.28 -14.97 -12.49
N LEU A 206 -4.90 -13.79 -12.47
CA LEU A 206 -5.76 -13.32 -13.57
C LEU A 206 -5.01 -13.15 -14.89
N SER A 207 -3.76 -12.69 -14.86
CA SER A 207 -2.92 -12.51 -16.06
C SER A 207 -2.52 -13.81 -16.76
N GLN A 208 -2.65 -14.94 -16.07
CA GLN A 208 -2.39 -16.27 -16.63
C GLN A 208 -3.64 -16.90 -17.24
N LEU A 209 -4.84 -16.37 -16.96
CA LEU A 209 -6.08 -16.91 -17.48
C LEU A 209 -6.33 -16.48 -18.94
N VAL A 210 -6.80 -17.44 -19.71
CA VAL A 210 -7.45 -17.22 -21.01
C VAL A 210 -8.79 -17.94 -20.99
N THR A 211 -9.74 -17.49 -21.81
CA THR A 211 -10.98 -18.24 -22.06
C THR A 211 -10.64 -19.61 -22.66
N GLU A 212 -11.57 -20.56 -22.61
CA GLU A 212 -11.37 -21.90 -23.20
C GLU A 212 -10.91 -21.85 -24.67
N ASP A 213 -11.44 -20.91 -25.46
CA ASP A 213 -11.05 -20.66 -26.85
C ASP A 213 -9.72 -19.88 -27.01
N GLY A 214 -8.99 -19.64 -25.92
CA GLY A 214 -7.66 -19.06 -25.91
C GLY A 214 -7.59 -17.54 -25.99
N LYS A 215 -8.71 -16.82 -25.79
CA LYS A 215 -8.71 -15.35 -25.79
C LYS A 215 -8.23 -14.80 -24.46
N THR A 216 -7.40 -13.75 -24.54
CA THR A 216 -6.96 -13.00 -23.37
C THR A 216 -8.12 -12.28 -22.71
N ILE A 217 -8.12 -12.26 -21.38
CA ILE A 217 -9.07 -11.48 -20.58
C ILE A 217 -8.48 -10.14 -20.14
N THR A 218 -9.35 -9.20 -19.79
CA THR A 218 -9.01 -8.03 -18.98
C THR A 218 -9.94 -7.98 -17.77
N TRP A 219 -9.53 -7.32 -16.68
CA TRP A 219 -10.32 -7.30 -15.45
C TRP A 219 -10.38 -5.92 -14.81
N GLN A 220 -11.41 -5.70 -13.99
CA GLN A 220 -11.55 -4.52 -13.15
C GLN A 220 -11.97 -4.93 -11.74
N ARG A 221 -11.19 -4.54 -10.73
CA ARG A 221 -11.55 -4.75 -9.33
C ARG A 221 -12.78 -3.93 -8.97
N LYS A 222 -13.76 -4.56 -8.32
CA LYS A 222 -15.02 -3.95 -7.87
C LYS A 222 -15.09 -3.71 -6.36
N GLY A 223 -14.19 -4.30 -5.59
CA GLY A 223 -14.10 -4.09 -4.14
C GLY A 223 -13.72 -5.36 -3.38
N SER A 224 -13.81 -5.28 -2.06
CA SER A 224 -13.66 -6.40 -1.13
C SER A 224 -15.00 -6.78 -0.53
N PHE A 225 -15.17 -8.07 -0.28
CA PHE A 225 -16.38 -8.73 0.20
C PHE A 225 -16.00 -9.74 1.29
N SER A 226 -17.00 -10.27 1.98
CA SER A 226 -16.84 -11.38 2.93
C SER A 226 -17.90 -12.43 2.67
N SER A 227 -17.64 -13.66 3.13
CA SER A 227 -18.58 -14.76 3.15
C SER A 227 -18.51 -15.43 4.52
N GLU A 228 -19.62 -16.00 5.01
CA GLU A 228 -19.66 -16.64 6.33
C GLU A 228 -18.73 -17.86 6.44
N ASN A 229 -18.51 -18.57 5.32
CA ASN A 229 -17.71 -19.79 5.26
C ASN A 229 -16.23 -19.58 4.91
N ILE A 230 -15.82 -18.35 4.59
CA ILE A 230 -14.45 -18.05 4.13
C ILE A 230 -13.80 -17.04 5.08
N GLY A 231 -12.65 -17.41 5.64
CA GLY A 231 -11.83 -16.55 6.47
C GLY A 231 -11.14 -15.45 5.66
N GLY A 232 -11.15 -14.23 6.17
CA GLY A 232 -10.53 -13.07 5.54
C GLY A 232 -11.42 -12.35 4.51
N MET A 233 -10.85 -11.34 3.85
CA MET A 233 -11.55 -10.57 2.82
C MET A 233 -11.38 -11.23 1.45
N ILE A 234 -12.42 -11.10 0.62
CA ILE A 234 -12.48 -11.66 -0.73
C ILE A 234 -12.59 -10.51 -1.72
N ASP A 235 -11.68 -10.45 -2.68
CA ASP A 235 -11.71 -9.43 -3.73
C ASP A 235 -12.55 -9.88 -4.93
N LYS A 236 -13.40 -8.96 -5.39
CA LYS A 236 -14.28 -9.18 -6.55
C LYS A 236 -13.74 -8.47 -7.78
N TYR A 237 -13.65 -9.20 -8.88
CA TYR A 237 -13.19 -8.71 -10.17
C TYR A 237 -14.24 -8.95 -11.24
N GLU A 238 -14.60 -7.93 -12.01
CA GLU A 238 -15.36 -8.12 -13.24
C GLU A 238 -14.39 -8.50 -14.37
N ILE A 239 -14.69 -9.59 -15.08
CA ILE A 239 -13.86 -10.14 -16.14
C ILE A 239 -14.46 -9.84 -17.50
N PHE A 240 -13.61 -9.48 -18.46
CA PHE A 240 -14.01 -9.13 -19.80
C PHE A 240 -13.26 -9.96 -20.85
N SER A 241 -13.98 -10.41 -21.88
CA SER A 241 -13.40 -10.89 -23.13
C SER A 241 -13.37 -9.74 -24.13
N GLY A 242 -12.19 -9.15 -24.35
CA GLY A 242 -12.04 -7.94 -25.15
C GLY A 242 -12.69 -6.71 -24.50
N ARG A 243 -12.93 -5.64 -25.27
CA ARG A 243 -13.23 -4.30 -24.70
C ARG A 243 -14.62 -4.11 -24.07
N LYS A 244 -15.61 -4.97 -24.33
CA LYS A 244 -17.01 -4.67 -23.93
C LYS A 244 -17.86 -5.87 -23.46
N LYS A 245 -17.38 -7.11 -23.56
CA LYS A 245 -18.17 -8.28 -23.15
C LYS A 245 -17.77 -8.70 -21.75
N SER A 246 -18.57 -8.31 -20.76
CA SER A 246 -18.46 -8.85 -19.40
C SER A 246 -18.78 -10.36 -19.44
N LEU A 247 -17.90 -11.16 -18.84
CA LEU A 247 -18.05 -12.60 -18.67
C LEU A 247 -18.63 -12.96 -17.30
N GLY A 248 -18.69 -11.99 -16.39
CA GLY A 248 -19.14 -12.16 -15.01
C GLY A 248 -18.09 -11.71 -14.00
N PHE A 249 -18.24 -12.19 -12.77
CA PHE A 249 -17.38 -11.80 -11.66
C PHE A 249 -16.60 -13.00 -11.14
N LEU A 250 -15.28 -12.83 -11.03
CA LEU A 250 -14.45 -13.74 -10.26
C LEU A 250 -14.22 -13.20 -8.85
N TYR A 251 -14.14 -14.12 -7.89
CA TYR A 251 -13.87 -13.86 -6.48
C TYR A 251 -12.54 -14.50 -6.11
N ILE A 252 -11.64 -13.73 -5.49
CA ILE A 252 -10.28 -14.16 -5.13
C ILE A 252 -10.05 -13.87 -3.64
N SER A 253 -9.58 -14.86 -2.89
CA SER A 253 -9.16 -14.72 -1.49
C SER A 253 -7.63 -14.64 -1.44
N PRO A 254 -7.03 -13.48 -1.10
CA PRO A 254 -5.58 -13.28 -1.14
C PRO A 254 -4.84 -13.74 0.13
N TYR A 255 -5.53 -14.35 1.09
CA TYR A 255 -4.96 -14.66 2.40
C TYR A 255 -4.70 -16.15 2.59
N HIS A 256 -4.05 -16.79 1.60
CA HIS A 256 -3.69 -18.20 1.63
C HIS A 256 -2.20 -18.41 1.34
N LYS A 257 -1.67 -19.61 1.60
CA LYS A 257 -0.23 -19.88 1.52
C LYS A 257 0.26 -20.30 0.12
N LYS A 258 -0.66 -20.44 -0.84
CA LYS A 258 -0.37 -20.90 -2.21
C LYS A 258 -1.15 -20.05 -3.23
N LEU A 259 -0.50 -19.76 -4.37
CA LEU A 259 -1.18 -19.32 -5.59
C LEU A 259 -1.89 -20.53 -6.24
N SER A 260 -3.22 -20.52 -6.28
CA SER A 260 -3.98 -21.61 -6.89
C SER A 260 -3.54 -21.88 -8.34
N THR A 261 -3.39 -23.17 -8.65
CA THR A 261 -3.09 -23.71 -9.98
C THR A 261 -4.31 -24.38 -10.62
N LYS A 262 -5.52 -24.15 -10.09
CA LYS A 262 -6.79 -24.58 -10.68
C LYS A 262 -7.44 -23.39 -11.37
N ALA A 263 -7.94 -23.56 -12.60
CA ALA A 263 -8.69 -22.52 -13.31
C ALA A 263 -10.21 -22.64 -13.02
N PRO A 264 -10.98 -21.53 -12.98
CA PRO A 264 -12.43 -21.58 -12.89
C PRO A 264 -13.04 -22.14 -14.18
N GLU A 265 -14.24 -22.72 -14.08
CA GLU A 265 -15.01 -23.19 -15.24
C GLU A 265 -15.11 -22.10 -16.32
N GLY A 266 -14.83 -22.42 -17.59
CA GLY A 266 -14.80 -21.46 -18.70
C GLY A 266 -13.43 -20.80 -18.95
N PHE A 267 -12.41 -21.11 -18.15
CA PHE A 267 -11.05 -20.62 -18.33
C PHE A 267 -10.01 -21.76 -18.31
N ARG A 268 -8.81 -21.44 -18.81
CA ARG A 268 -7.59 -22.25 -18.65
C ARG A 268 -6.40 -21.34 -18.44
N PHE A 269 -5.30 -21.90 -17.94
CA PHE A 269 -4.02 -21.20 -17.95
C PHE A 269 -3.40 -21.20 -19.35
N ARG A 270 -2.68 -20.12 -19.66
CA ARG A 270 -1.94 -19.93 -20.92
C ARG A 270 -0.75 -20.87 -21.06
#